data_AF-A0A936QW45-F1
#
_entry.id   AF-A0A936QW45-F1
#
_cell.length_a   1.000
_cell.length_b   1.000
_cell.length_c   1.000
_cell.angle_alpha   90.00
_cell.angle_beta   90.00
_cell.angle_gamma   90.00
#
_symmetry.space_group_name_H-M   'P 1'
#
loop_
_entity.id
_entity.type
_entity.pdbx_description
1 polymer ?
#
loop_
_entity_poly.entity_id
_entity_poly.type
_entity_poly.pdbx_seq_one_letter_code
_entity_poly.pdbx_strand_id
1 'polypeptide(L)'
;MEKKGFTTARSAPDLPERLIYIRANLTLQGSVEVLGECARNSGRTSAALNLVTLFMVGYFGLKTIYKEVAKRDTFRVLLTLFAVNHLVHFFFIHQYFQSQGSALEVSHNLHGTITFICLLSLPIILWNMDRLNKVLYYAVILHLFNITYFICKTFYSRYKPVDPAYLHQLGIVIMIGSLIYIIYRMYRERSVVFEDATSSVQVSGSRSTCVPALGPDQ
;
A
#
# COMPACT_ATOMS: atom_id res chain seq x y z
N MET A 1 -26.02 -34.94 32.37
CA MET A 1 -25.59 -33.61 31.86
C MET A 1 -24.93 -33.82 30.51
N GLU A 2 -25.67 -33.52 29.45
CA GLU A 2 -25.33 -33.80 28.06
C GLU A 2 -24.65 -32.56 27.46
N LYS A 3 -23.37 -32.67 27.06
CA LYS A 3 -22.64 -31.56 26.42
C LYS A 3 -23.07 -31.47 24.95
N LYS A 4 -23.95 -30.52 24.64
CA LYS A 4 -24.27 -30.13 23.26
C LYS A 4 -23.05 -29.49 22.60
N GLY A 5 -22.53 -30.13 21.57
CA GLY A 5 -21.45 -29.64 20.73
C GLY A 5 -21.89 -28.44 19.89
N PHE A 6 -21.09 -27.38 19.92
CA PHE A 6 -21.28 -26.17 19.12
C PHE A 6 -20.58 -26.37 17.76
N THR A 7 -21.32 -26.79 16.75
CA THR A 7 -20.85 -26.83 15.36
C THR A 7 -21.05 -25.47 14.70
N THR A 8 -20.04 -24.60 14.80
CA THR A 8 -19.94 -23.40 13.95
C THR A 8 -19.65 -23.81 12.51
N ALA A 9 -20.63 -23.61 11.63
CA ALA A 9 -20.46 -23.69 10.18
C ALA A 9 -19.50 -22.59 9.72
N ARG A 10 -18.23 -22.93 9.48
CA ARG A 10 -17.28 -22.04 8.78
C ARG A 10 -17.63 -22.05 7.30
N SER A 11 -17.98 -20.88 6.77
CA SER A 11 -18.10 -20.64 5.33
C SER A 11 -16.81 -21.07 4.62
N ALA A 12 -16.96 -21.77 3.50
CA ALA A 12 -15.84 -22.30 2.74
C ALA A 12 -14.97 -21.13 2.22
N PRO A 13 -13.64 -21.14 2.47
CA PRO A 13 -12.74 -20.15 1.91
C PRO A 13 -12.59 -20.31 0.39
N ASP A 14 -12.38 -19.20 -0.30
CA ASP A 14 -12.27 -19.12 -1.76
C ASP A 14 -11.09 -19.96 -2.31
N LEU A 15 -11.21 -20.35 -3.59
CA LEU A 15 -10.32 -21.29 -4.30
C LEU A 15 -8.78 -21.03 -4.16
N PRO A 16 -8.26 -19.79 -4.18
CA PRO A 16 -6.84 -19.54 -3.96
C PRO A 16 -6.40 -19.72 -2.49
N GLU A 17 -7.28 -19.44 -1.52
CA GLU A 17 -7.01 -19.69 -0.11
C GLU A 17 -6.97 -21.20 0.18
N ARG A 18 -7.81 -21.99 -0.50
CA ARG A 18 -7.79 -23.46 -0.43
C ARG A 18 -6.45 -24.04 -0.87
N LEU A 19 -5.81 -23.53 -1.92
CA LEU A 19 -4.51 -24.07 -2.38
C LEU A 19 -3.38 -23.81 -1.38
N ILE A 20 -3.36 -22.62 -0.77
CA ILE A 20 -2.38 -22.27 0.28
C ILE A 20 -2.64 -23.12 1.53
N TYR A 21 -3.91 -23.26 1.92
CA TYR A 21 -4.32 -24.07 3.07
C TYR A 21 -4.01 -25.56 2.86
N ILE A 22 -4.31 -26.12 1.69
CA ILE A 22 -4.07 -27.54 1.36
C ILE A 22 -2.57 -27.82 1.34
N ARG A 23 -1.74 -26.96 0.73
CA ARG A 23 -0.28 -27.14 0.75
C ARG A 23 0.26 -27.13 2.18
N ALA A 24 -0.17 -26.17 2.99
CA ALA A 24 0.27 -26.06 4.38
C ALA A 24 -0.22 -27.25 5.23
N ASN A 25 -1.47 -27.67 5.07
CA ASN A 25 -2.04 -28.83 5.79
C ASN A 25 -1.45 -30.18 5.35
N LEU A 26 -0.90 -30.27 4.13
CA LEU A 26 -0.20 -31.47 3.64
C LEU A 26 1.26 -31.55 4.09
N THR A 27 1.88 -30.44 4.49
CA THR A 27 3.30 -30.40 4.91
C THR A 27 3.53 -30.12 6.40
N LEU A 28 2.56 -29.52 7.09
CA LEU A 28 2.66 -29.12 8.50
C LEU A 28 1.63 -29.86 9.33
N GLN A 29 2.04 -30.37 10.49
CA GLN A 29 1.21 -31.27 11.30
C GLN A 29 0.30 -30.49 12.28
N GLY A 30 0.50 -29.17 12.45
CA GLY A 30 -0.31 -28.33 13.35
C GLY A 30 -0.94 -27.08 12.71
N SER A 31 -2.15 -26.72 13.14
CA SER A 31 -2.86 -25.50 12.69
C SER A 31 -2.08 -24.20 12.97
N VAL A 32 -1.29 -24.16 14.05
CA VAL A 32 -0.43 -23.03 14.42
C VAL A 32 0.70 -22.83 13.41
N GLU A 33 1.28 -23.92 12.91
CA GLU A 33 2.36 -23.89 11.92
C GLU A 33 1.84 -23.38 10.58
N VAL A 34 0.64 -23.84 10.18
CA VAL A 34 -0.06 -23.36 8.98
C VAL A 34 -0.29 -21.84 9.06
N LEU A 35 -0.80 -21.33 10.18
CA LEU A 35 -1.02 -19.90 10.38
C LEU A 35 0.29 -19.11 10.32
N GLY A 36 1.36 -19.63 10.94
CA GLY A 36 2.68 -19.04 10.90
C GLY A 36 3.25 -18.96 9.48
N GLU A 37 3.07 -20.00 8.67
CA GLU A 37 3.53 -20.03 7.28
C GLU A 37 2.69 -19.12 6.37
N CYS A 38 1.37 -19.08 6.55
CA CYS A 38 0.50 -18.12 5.86
C CYS A 38 0.87 -16.65 6.19
N ALA A 39 1.14 -16.36 7.46
CA ALA A 39 1.64 -15.05 7.88
C ALA A 39 2.98 -14.71 7.22
N ARG A 40 3.90 -15.67 7.12
CA ARG A 40 5.21 -15.47 6.46
C ARG A 40 5.06 -15.22 4.96
N ASN A 41 4.24 -16.00 4.28
CA ASN A 41 4.05 -15.90 2.84
C ASN A 41 3.33 -14.60 2.47
N SER A 42 2.26 -14.22 3.19
CA SER A 42 1.64 -12.90 3.02
C SER A 42 2.62 -11.75 3.27
N GLY A 43 3.51 -11.86 4.27
CA GLY A 43 4.57 -10.87 4.52
C GLY A 43 5.60 -10.77 3.37
N ARG A 44 5.97 -11.88 2.74
CA ARG A 44 6.82 -11.89 1.53
C ARG A 44 6.11 -11.27 0.33
N THR A 45 4.83 -11.57 0.14
CA THR A 45 4.00 -10.96 -0.91
C THR A 45 3.92 -9.45 -0.73
N SER A 46 3.77 -8.97 0.50
CA SER A 46 3.85 -7.54 0.81
C SER A 46 5.18 -6.93 0.33
N ALA A 47 6.31 -7.55 0.65
CA ALA A 47 7.61 -7.05 0.20
C ALA A 47 7.74 -7.01 -1.32
N ALA A 48 7.24 -8.03 -2.02
CA ALA A 48 7.23 -8.08 -3.48
C ALA A 48 6.36 -6.96 -4.08
N LEU A 49 5.14 -6.78 -3.56
CA LEU A 49 4.23 -5.70 -3.97
C LEU A 49 4.85 -4.32 -3.73
N ASN A 50 5.45 -4.08 -2.55
CA ASN A 50 6.16 -2.84 -2.25
C ASN A 50 7.30 -2.61 -3.26
N LEU A 51 8.09 -3.64 -3.57
CA LEU A 51 9.18 -3.52 -4.52
C LEU A 51 8.69 -3.15 -5.92
N VAL A 52 7.61 -3.77 -6.41
CA VAL A 52 6.98 -3.41 -7.70
C VAL A 52 6.49 -1.97 -7.68
N THR A 53 5.86 -1.54 -6.58
CA THR A 53 5.43 -0.13 -6.41
C THR A 53 6.62 0.83 -6.42
N LEU A 54 7.70 0.51 -5.71
CA LEU A 54 8.93 1.32 -5.71
C LEU A 54 9.53 1.42 -7.11
N PHE A 55 9.58 0.32 -7.87
CA PHE A 55 10.06 0.35 -9.25
C PHE A 55 9.16 1.18 -10.15
N MET A 56 7.85 1.05 -10.03
CA MET A 56 6.91 1.86 -10.81
C MET A 56 7.11 3.36 -10.55
N VAL A 57 7.17 3.76 -9.27
CA VAL A 57 7.38 5.15 -8.85
C VAL A 57 8.76 5.65 -9.26
N GLY A 58 9.81 4.86 -9.08
CA GLY A 58 11.16 5.23 -9.48
C GLY A 58 11.32 5.38 -10.99
N TYR A 59 10.81 4.40 -11.76
CA TYR A 59 10.97 4.35 -13.21
C TYR A 59 10.15 5.43 -13.93
N PHE A 60 8.85 5.51 -13.65
CA PHE A 60 7.97 6.48 -14.31
C PHE A 60 7.99 7.85 -13.66
N GLY A 61 8.13 7.90 -12.34
CA GLY A 61 7.95 9.11 -11.55
C GLY A 61 6.50 9.35 -11.18
N LEU A 62 6.25 9.84 -9.96
CA LEU A 62 4.88 9.99 -9.44
C LEU A 62 4.07 11.05 -10.22
N LYS A 63 4.72 12.13 -10.70
CA LYS A 63 4.04 13.14 -11.55
C LYS A 63 3.55 12.52 -12.86
N THR A 64 4.39 11.73 -13.53
CA THR A 64 4.03 11.05 -14.79
C THR A 64 2.94 10.01 -14.57
N ILE A 65 3.02 9.24 -13.48
CA ILE A 65 1.99 8.26 -13.10
C ILE A 65 0.61 8.94 -13.01
N TYR A 66 0.52 10.13 -12.40
CA TYR A 66 -0.74 10.86 -12.28
C TYR A 66 -1.21 11.60 -13.54
N LYS A 67 -0.33 11.82 -14.51
CA LYS A 67 -0.70 12.41 -15.82
C LYS A 67 -1.39 11.40 -16.74
N GLU A 68 -1.03 10.13 -16.64
CA GLU A 68 -1.55 9.06 -17.49
C GLU A 68 -2.57 8.20 -16.74
N VAL A 69 -3.82 8.17 -17.20
CA VAL A 69 -4.93 7.45 -16.53
C VAL A 69 -4.59 5.99 -16.26
N ALA A 70 -4.07 5.27 -17.26
CA ALA A 70 -3.72 3.86 -17.12
C ALA A 70 -2.64 3.60 -16.05
N LYS A 71 -1.61 4.46 -15.97
CA LYS A 71 -0.56 4.35 -14.95
C LYS A 71 -1.09 4.70 -13.57
N ARG A 72 -1.91 5.75 -13.45
CA ARG A 72 -2.56 6.12 -12.20
C ARG A 72 -3.42 4.99 -11.66
N ASP A 73 -4.23 4.37 -12.52
CA ASP A 73 -5.13 3.28 -12.11
C ASP A 73 -4.34 2.02 -11.74
N THR A 74 -3.28 1.70 -12.49
CA THR A 74 -2.36 0.61 -12.14
C THR A 74 -1.70 0.85 -10.77
N PHE A 75 -1.27 2.08 -10.50
CA PHE A 75 -0.67 2.47 -9.22
C PHE A 75 -1.67 2.37 -8.06
N ARG A 76 -2.92 2.83 -8.26
CA ARG A 76 -4.02 2.69 -7.30
C ARG A 76 -4.31 1.23 -7.00
N VAL A 77 -4.42 0.39 -8.03
CA VAL A 77 -4.64 -1.06 -7.89
C VAL A 77 -3.50 -1.72 -7.12
N LEU A 78 -2.24 -1.41 -7.42
CA LEU A 78 -1.09 -1.96 -6.69
C LEU A 78 -1.14 -1.60 -5.20
N LEU A 79 -1.45 -0.35 -4.86
CA LEU A 79 -1.58 0.06 -3.46
C LEU A 79 -2.80 -0.55 -2.77
N THR A 80 -3.92 -0.73 -3.47
CA THR A 80 -5.08 -1.46 -2.95
C THR A 80 -4.74 -2.93 -2.70
N LEU A 81 -4.07 -3.61 -3.62
CA LEU A 81 -3.61 -4.99 -3.44
C LEU A 81 -2.64 -5.10 -2.25
N PHE A 82 -1.72 -4.14 -2.12
CA PHE A 82 -0.80 -4.06 -0.99
C PHE A 82 -1.54 -3.91 0.36
N ALA A 83 -2.60 -3.09 0.40
CA ALA A 83 -3.44 -2.89 1.57
C ALA A 83 -4.27 -4.13 1.94
N VAL A 84 -4.93 -4.74 0.97
CA VAL A 84 -5.69 -5.98 1.17
C VAL A 84 -4.78 -7.11 1.63
N ASN A 85 -3.60 -7.27 1.02
CA ASN A 85 -2.62 -8.27 1.46
C ASN A 85 -2.14 -8.02 2.89
N HIS A 86 -1.97 -6.76 3.31
CA HIS A 86 -1.65 -6.43 4.71
C HIS A 86 -2.78 -6.74 5.68
N LEU A 87 -4.04 -6.58 5.27
CA LEU A 87 -5.19 -6.95 6.09
C LEU A 87 -5.24 -8.47 6.30
N VAL A 88 -5.00 -9.25 5.25
CA VAL A 88 -4.86 -10.71 5.30
C VAL A 88 -3.66 -11.13 6.16
N HIS A 89 -2.51 -10.46 5.99
CA HIS A 89 -1.33 -10.69 6.82
C HIS A 89 -1.63 -10.44 8.31
N PHE A 90 -2.28 -9.32 8.63
CA PHE A 90 -2.68 -8.97 9.99
C PHE A 90 -3.65 -10.00 10.58
N PHE A 91 -4.61 -10.49 9.78
CA PHE A 91 -5.51 -11.57 10.19
C PHE A 91 -4.74 -12.84 10.59
N PHE A 92 -3.77 -13.31 9.78
CA PHE A 92 -2.98 -14.48 10.12
C PHE A 92 -2.11 -14.28 11.37
N ILE A 93 -1.49 -13.11 11.51
CA ILE A 93 -0.71 -12.76 12.69
C ILE A 93 -1.59 -12.76 13.94
N HIS A 94 -2.77 -12.13 13.88
CA HIS A 94 -3.71 -12.09 14.99
C HIS A 94 -4.16 -13.50 15.41
N GLN A 95 -4.54 -14.36 14.46
CA GLN A 95 -4.91 -15.75 14.75
C GLN A 95 -3.74 -16.55 15.35
N TYR A 96 -2.52 -16.34 14.84
CA TYR A 96 -1.32 -16.98 15.37
C TYR A 96 -1.06 -16.59 16.84
N PHE A 97 -1.11 -15.30 17.17
CA PHE A 97 -0.93 -14.83 18.56
C PHE A 97 -2.03 -15.32 19.50
N GLN A 98 -3.30 -15.29 19.06
CA GLN A 98 -4.40 -15.86 19.83
C GLN A 98 -4.20 -17.36 20.11
N SER A 99 -3.71 -18.12 19.12
CA SER A 99 -3.43 -19.55 19.30
C SER A 99 -2.33 -19.85 20.31
N GLN A 100 -1.47 -18.87 20.61
CA GLN A 100 -0.38 -18.96 21.58
C GLN A 100 -0.75 -18.34 22.94
N GLY A 101 -2.00 -17.93 23.14
CA GLY A 101 -2.45 -17.28 24.38
C GLY A 101 -1.79 -15.92 24.64
N SER A 102 -1.20 -15.30 23.62
CA SER A 102 -0.50 -14.01 23.72
C SER A 102 -1.34 -12.90 23.10
N ALA A 103 -1.45 -11.75 23.78
CA ALA A 103 -2.16 -10.59 23.27
C ALA A 103 -1.23 -9.67 22.45
N LEU A 104 -1.76 -9.12 21.36
CA LEU A 104 -1.09 -8.04 20.60
C LEU A 104 -1.27 -6.73 21.36
N GLU A 105 -0.28 -6.35 22.16
CA GLU A 105 -0.30 -5.06 22.85
C GLU A 105 0.02 -3.91 21.88
N VAL A 106 -1.02 -3.14 21.57
CA VAL A 106 -0.96 -1.98 20.68
C VAL A 106 -0.07 -0.87 21.24
N SER A 107 -0.05 -0.69 22.56
CA SER A 107 0.76 0.33 23.26
C SER A 107 2.24 0.18 22.99
N HIS A 108 2.75 -1.05 22.96
CA HIS A 108 4.16 -1.35 22.68
C HIS A 108 4.54 -1.19 21.20
N ASN A 109 3.55 -1.17 20.29
CA ASN A 109 3.76 -1.17 18.85
C ASN A 109 3.11 0.04 18.15
N LEU A 110 3.02 1.18 18.84
CA LEU A 110 2.31 2.37 18.36
C LEU A 110 2.68 2.80 16.93
N HIS A 111 3.98 2.83 16.61
CA HIS A 111 4.45 3.19 15.26
C HIS A 111 3.99 2.19 14.19
N GLY A 112 3.99 0.90 14.51
CA GLY A 112 3.48 -0.15 13.63
C GLY A 112 1.98 0.02 13.38
N THR A 113 1.21 0.31 14.43
CA THR A 113 -0.24 0.57 14.33
C THR A 113 -0.55 1.80 13.49
N ILE A 114 0.15 2.92 13.71
CA ILE A 114 -0.02 4.14 12.91
C ILE A 114 0.29 3.85 11.44
N THR A 115 1.40 3.16 11.17
CA THR A 115 1.80 2.78 9.80
C THR A 115 0.74 1.91 9.13
N PHE A 116 0.18 0.94 9.87
CA PHE A 116 -0.88 0.08 9.38
C PHE A 116 -2.16 0.87 9.03
N ILE A 117 -2.57 1.81 9.88
CA ILE A 117 -3.73 2.69 9.60
C ILE A 117 -3.47 3.53 8.35
N CYS A 118 -2.27 4.13 8.23
CA CYS A 118 -1.90 4.90 7.04
C CYS A 118 -1.89 4.04 5.77
N LEU A 119 -1.45 2.79 5.88
CA LEU A 119 -1.40 1.84 4.77
C LEU A 119 -2.80 1.50 4.26
N LEU A 120 -3.76 1.31 5.17
CA LEU A 120 -5.15 1.05 4.81
C LEU A 120 -5.87 2.30 4.28
N SER A 121 -5.56 3.49 4.80
CA SER A 121 -6.23 4.74 4.38
C SER A 121 -5.69 5.31 3.07
N LEU A 122 -4.42 5.09 2.75
CA LEU A 122 -3.79 5.62 1.54
C LEU A 122 -4.56 5.26 0.25
N PRO A 123 -4.88 3.99 -0.07
CA PRO A 123 -5.61 3.68 -1.30
C PRO A 123 -6.95 4.41 -1.36
N ILE A 124 -7.69 4.52 -0.26
CA ILE A 124 -8.97 5.25 -0.20
C ILE A 124 -8.77 6.72 -0.58
N ILE A 125 -7.75 7.36 -0.02
CA ILE A 125 -7.38 8.75 -0.35
C ILE A 125 -7.02 8.86 -1.84
N LEU A 126 -6.24 7.92 -2.38
CA LEU A 126 -5.81 7.96 -3.79
C LEU A 126 -6.95 7.74 -4.77
N TRP A 127 -7.94 6.92 -4.43
CA TRP A 127 -9.14 6.72 -5.24
C TRP A 127 -10.04 7.95 -5.25
N ASN A 128 -10.13 8.68 -4.14
CA ASN A 128 -10.93 9.89 -4.04
C ASN A 128 -10.24 11.14 -4.63
N MET A 129 -8.91 11.13 -4.78
CA MET A 129 -8.13 12.25 -5.29
C MET A 129 -7.57 11.97 -6.69
N ASP A 130 -8.17 12.58 -7.71
CA ASP A 130 -7.74 12.42 -9.10
C ASP A 130 -6.50 13.25 -9.48
N ARG A 131 -6.21 14.29 -8.69
CA ARG A 131 -5.09 15.21 -8.93
C ARG A 131 -4.02 15.08 -7.86
N LEU A 132 -2.77 15.14 -8.28
CA LEU A 132 -1.60 15.07 -7.41
C LEU A 132 -1.25 16.47 -6.90
N ASN A 133 -1.62 16.79 -5.67
CA ASN A 133 -1.15 18.01 -5.01
C ASN A 133 0.21 17.78 -4.34
N LYS A 134 0.89 18.87 -3.94
CA LYS A 134 2.22 18.82 -3.30
C LYS A 134 2.21 17.98 -2.02
N VAL A 135 1.16 18.12 -1.21
CA VAL A 135 1.03 17.41 0.07
C VAL A 135 0.92 15.89 -0.16
N LEU A 136 0.04 15.47 -1.07
CA LEU A 136 -0.17 14.07 -1.45
C LEU A 136 1.09 13.48 -2.07
N TYR A 137 1.81 14.25 -2.90
CA TYR A 137 3.09 13.84 -3.46
C TYR A 137 4.08 13.45 -2.35
N TYR A 138 4.34 14.37 -1.41
CA TYR A 138 5.29 14.08 -0.31
C TYR A 138 4.76 13.01 0.64
N ALA A 139 3.45 12.98 0.90
CA ALA A 139 2.82 11.97 1.74
C ALA A 139 3.00 10.55 1.17
N VAL A 140 2.75 10.35 -0.13
CA VAL A 140 2.96 9.06 -0.81
C VAL A 140 4.42 8.64 -0.73
N ILE A 141 5.35 9.53 -1.05
CA ILE A 141 6.78 9.20 -0.99
C ILE A 141 7.19 8.84 0.44
N LEU A 142 6.89 9.69 1.42
CA LEU A 142 7.25 9.45 2.82
C LEU A 142 6.65 8.13 3.33
N HIS A 143 5.43 7.82 2.92
CA HIS A 143 4.77 6.57 3.26
C HIS A 143 5.50 5.34 2.66
N LEU A 144 5.92 5.40 1.39
CA LEU A 144 6.72 4.34 0.76
C LEU A 144 8.07 4.14 1.48
N PHE A 145 8.72 5.23 1.90
CA PHE A 145 9.93 5.16 2.74
C PHE A 145 9.67 4.47 4.08
N ASN A 146 8.60 4.88 4.78
CA ASN A 146 8.23 4.31 6.07
C ASN A 146 7.89 2.80 5.96
N ILE A 147 7.10 2.40 4.96
CA ILE A 147 6.80 0.99 4.68
C ILE A 147 8.08 0.20 4.42
N THR A 148 8.93 0.71 3.53
CA THR A 148 10.16 0.01 3.13
C THR A 148 11.10 -0.13 4.33
N TYR A 149 11.20 0.88 5.19
CA TYR A 149 11.93 0.80 6.45
C TYR A 149 11.40 -0.34 7.34
N PHE A 150 10.09 -0.48 7.52
CA PHE A 150 9.51 -1.58 8.31
C PHE A 150 9.78 -2.95 7.71
N ILE A 151 9.67 -3.10 6.39
CA ILE A 151 9.97 -4.36 5.69
C ILE A 151 11.45 -4.71 5.88
N CYS A 152 12.36 -3.75 5.67
CA CYS A 152 13.80 -3.94 5.88
C CYS A 152 14.10 -4.34 7.33
N LYS A 153 13.54 -3.64 8.33
CA LYS A 153 13.69 -3.99 9.75
C LYS A 153 13.21 -5.42 10.03
N THR A 154 12.07 -5.81 9.46
CA THR A 154 11.45 -7.13 9.67
C THR A 154 12.24 -8.27 9.01
N PHE A 155 12.83 -8.04 7.83
CA PHE A 155 13.70 -9.02 7.19
C PHE A 155 15.08 -9.08 7.81
N TYR A 156 15.62 -7.95 8.26
CA TYR A 156 16.92 -7.90 8.93
C TYR A 156 16.89 -8.63 10.29
N SER A 157 15.79 -8.53 11.04
CA SER A 157 15.65 -9.27 12.31
C SER A 157 15.62 -10.79 12.15
N ARG A 158 15.45 -11.29 10.93
CA ARG A 158 15.49 -12.72 10.60
C ARG A 158 16.87 -13.20 10.13
N TYR A 159 17.86 -12.33 10.12
CA TYR A 159 19.23 -12.73 9.82
C TYR A 159 19.75 -13.70 10.88
N LYS A 160 20.08 -14.92 10.46
CA LYS A 160 20.77 -15.92 11.28
C LYS A 160 22.16 -16.15 10.68
N PRO A 161 23.24 -16.05 11.47
CA PRO A 161 24.61 -16.19 10.95
C PRO A 161 24.93 -17.58 10.40
N VAL A 162 24.20 -18.61 10.86
CA VAL A 162 24.43 -20.02 10.50
C VAL A 162 23.64 -20.44 9.25
N ASP A 163 22.54 -19.76 8.92
CA ASP A 163 21.74 -19.99 7.72
C ASP A 163 21.38 -18.64 7.09
N PRO A 164 22.34 -18.03 6.35
CA PRO A 164 22.15 -16.71 5.78
C PRO A 164 21.06 -16.75 4.70
N ALA A 165 19.93 -16.10 5.00
CA ALA A 165 18.84 -15.90 4.04
C ALA A 165 19.24 -14.86 2.97
N TYR A 166 20.16 -15.23 2.06
CA TYR A 166 20.72 -14.34 1.03
C TYR A 166 19.65 -13.66 0.17
N LEU A 167 18.55 -14.35 -0.12
CA LEU A 167 17.44 -13.78 -0.89
C LEU A 167 16.80 -12.58 -0.19
N HIS A 168 16.64 -12.63 1.14
CA HIS A 168 16.12 -11.49 1.90
C HIS A 168 17.11 -10.33 1.92
N GLN A 169 18.41 -10.62 2.06
CA GLN A 169 19.46 -9.60 2.02
C GLN A 169 19.52 -8.89 0.67
N LEU A 170 19.48 -9.66 -0.42
CA LEU A 170 19.42 -9.12 -1.78
C LEU A 170 18.16 -8.25 -1.96
N GLY A 171 17.00 -8.73 -1.49
CA GLY A 171 15.76 -7.95 -1.51
C GLY A 171 15.88 -6.60 -0.77
N ILE A 172 16.53 -6.58 0.40
CA ILE A 172 16.81 -5.36 1.16
C ILE A 172 17.68 -4.40 0.34
N VAL A 173 18.78 -4.89 -0.25
CA VAL A 173 19.69 -4.06 -1.07
C VAL A 173 18.95 -3.46 -2.27
N ILE A 174 18.14 -4.26 -2.97
CA ILE A 174 17.35 -3.78 -4.11
C ILE A 174 16.34 -2.72 -3.66
N MET A 175 15.62 -2.94 -2.56
CA MET A 175 14.66 -1.95 -2.03
C MET A 175 15.35 -0.62 -1.66
N ILE A 176 16.52 -0.67 -1.02
CA ILE A 176 17.31 0.53 -0.71
C ILE A 176 17.74 1.24 -2.00
N GLY A 177 18.24 0.51 -2.99
CA GLY A 177 18.59 1.05 -4.30
C GLY A 177 17.40 1.74 -4.98
N SER A 178 16.21 1.14 -4.92
CA SER A 178 14.99 1.73 -5.45
C SER A 178 14.58 3.01 -4.72
N LEU A 179 14.73 3.08 -3.39
CA LEU A 179 14.48 4.31 -2.64
C LEU A 179 15.44 5.45 -3.02
N ILE A 180 16.74 5.14 -3.18
CA ILE A 180 17.74 6.11 -3.66
C ILE A 180 17.37 6.60 -5.05
N TYR A 181 16.93 5.70 -5.93
CA TYR A 181 16.50 6.05 -7.28
C TYR A 181 15.25 6.94 -7.29
N ILE A 182 14.29 6.71 -6.39
CA ILE A 182 13.14 7.60 -6.19
C ILE A 182 13.60 8.99 -5.76
N ILE A 183 14.53 9.11 -4.81
CA ILE A 183 15.09 10.41 -4.38
C ILE A 183 15.72 11.14 -5.56
N TYR A 184 16.58 10.46 -6.33
CA TYR A 184 17.18 11.01 -7.54
C TYR A 184 16.10 11.52 -8.53
N ARG A 185 15.05 10.73 -8.73
CA ARG A 185 13.93 11.09 -9.60
C ARG A 185 13.16 12.32 -9.08
N MET A 186 12.91 12.40 -7.77
CA MET A 186 12.27 13.57 -7.15
C MET A 186 13.08 14.85 -7.39
N TYR A 187 14.40 14.80 -7.25
CA TYR A 187 15.27 15.95 -7.55
C TYR A 187 15.16 16.38 -9.01
N ARG A 188 15.16 15.41 -9.94
CA ARG A 188 14.99 15.68 -11.37
C ARG A 188 13.60 16.27 -11.69
N GLU A 189 12.56 15.86 -10.98
CA GLU A 189 11.18 16.32 -11.18
C GLU A 189 10.85 17.64 -10.47
N ARG A 190 11.68 18.08 -9.52
CA ARG A 190 11.49 19.34 -8.77
C ARG A 190 11.48 20.57 -9.69
N SER A 191 12.15 20.50 -10.84
CA SER A 191 12.16 21.55 -11.88
C SER A 191 10.81 21.75 -12.58
N VAL A 192 9.87 20.81 -12.44
CA VAL A 192 8.55 20.88 -13.07
C VAL A 192 7.55 21.50 -12.09
N VAL A 193 7.09 22.71 -12.35
CA VAL A 193 6.13 23.46 -11.53
C VAL A 193 4.84 22.63 -11.35
N PHE A 194 4.31 22.58 -10.12
CA PHE A 194 2.98 22.01 -9.88
C PHE A 194 1.95 23.04 -10.34
N GLU A 195 1.04 22.64 -11.24
CA GLU A 195 -0.14 23.45 -11.55
C GLU A 195 -1.02 23.49 -10.30
N ASP A 196 -0.86 24.53 -9.48
CA ASP A 196 -1.67 24.73 -8.30
C ASP A 196 -3.11 25.02 -8.74
N ALA A 197 -4.07 24.22 -8.25
CA ALA A 197 -5.49 24.33 -8.59
C ALA A 197 -6.17 25.61 -8.06
N THR A 198 -5.40 26.55 -7.48
CA THR A 198 -5.87 27.81 -6.93
C THR A 198 -6.08 28.92 -7.98
N SER A 199 -5.82 28.65 -9.26
CA SER A 199 -6.03 29.64 -10.34
C SER A 199 -7.47 29.72 -10.88
N SER A 200 -8.41 28.88 -10.43
CA SER A 200 -9.78 28.89 -10.94
C SER A 200 -10.72 29.90 -10.27
N VAL A 201 -10.20 30.83 -9.47
CA VAL A 201 -10.93 32.06 -9.11
C VAL A 201 -10.54 33.16 -10.09
N GLN A 202 -10.76 32.94 -11.38
CA GLN A 202 -10.90 34.04 -12.33
C GLN A 202 -12.36 34.47 -12.34
N VAL A 203 -12.64 35.46 -11.49
CA VAL A 203 -13.48 36.63 -11.75
C VAL A 203 -14.48 36.44 -12.90
N SER A 204 -15.64 35.87 -12.56
CA SER A 204 -16.88 36.09 -13.31
C SER A 204 -17.24 37.57 -13.15
N GLY A 205 -16.72 38.39 -14.06
CA GLY A 205 -16.86 39.84 -14.00
C GLY A 205 -16.47 40.50 -15.30
N SER A 206 -17.33 40.40 -16.31
CA SER A 206 -17.56 41.55 -17.20
C SER A 206 -18.87 41.43 -17.97
N ARG A 207 -19.80 42.31 -17.56
CA ARG A 207 -20.94 42.91 -18.28
C ARG A 207 -21.08 42.55 -19.77
N SER A 208 -22.14 41.80 -20.09
CA SER A 208 -22.84 41.93 -21.37
C SER A 208 -23.69 43.19 -21.32
N THR A 209 -23.20 44.30 -21.90
CA THR A 209 -24.04 45.47 -22.19
C THR A 209 -24.65 45.26 -23.58
N CYS A 210 -25.94 44.96 -23.62
CA CYS A 210 -26.72 45.00 -24.85
C CYS A 210 -26.79 46.46 -25.32
N VAL A 211 -26.12 46.76 -26.44
CA VAL A 211 -26.32 48.01 -27.17
C VAL A 211 -27.47 47.78 -28.16
N PRO A 212 -28.58 48.54 -28.07
CA PRO A 212 -29.63 48.49 -29.08
C PRO A 212 -29.17 49.25 -30.32
N ALA A 213 -29.17 48.59 -31.48
CA ALA A 213 -28.99 49.25 -32.76
C ALA A 213 -30.27 50.04 -33.09
N LEU A 214 -30.22 51.36 -32.89
CA LEU A 214 -31.10 52.31 -33.57
C LEU A 214 -30.79 52.28 -35.08
N GLY A 215 -31.84 52.39 -35.89
CA GLY A 215 -31.84 52.29 -37.35
C GLY A 215 -31.06 53.39 -38.10
N PRO A 216 -31.32 53.53 -39.41
CA PRO A 216 -32.31 54.56 -39.73
C PRO A 216 -33.28 54.19 -40.86
N ASP A 217 -34.40 54.91 -40.83
CA ASP A 217 -35.33 55.14 -41.93
C ASP A 217 -34.61 55.52 -43.23
N GLN A 218 -34.93 54.81 -44.32
CA GLN A 218 -35.21 55.34 -45.67
C GLN A 218 -35.67 54.21 -46.61
#